data_AF-A0A5B9WMH7-F1
#
_entry.id   AF-A0A5B9WMH7-F1
#
_cell.length_a   1.000
_cell.length_b   1.000
_cell.length_c   1.000
_cell.angle_alpha   90.00
_cell.angle_beta   90.00
_cell.angle_gamma   90.00
#
_symmetry.space_group_name_H-M   'P 1'
#
loop_
_entity.id
_entity.type
_entity.pdbx_description
1 polymer ?
#
loop_
_entity_poly.entity_id
_entity_poly.type
_entity_poly.pdbx_seq_one_letter_code
_entity_poly.pdbx_strand_id
1 'polypeptide(L)'
;MVHRHILAQSGAGFREDGDGWNMLASADEWCAPIQAEVGPDGALWVTDWYDFIIQHNPTPSPERGGYQAENGEGNAYVNPLRDHERGRIYRIYNKKNNQKNKTKLDKEDTDELVKTLKSDNMFWRLTAQRLLVEKGDTSVLPALYSLVRNQELDGAGINAPAIHALWTMKGLQALEGKNTEALAVAMEALKHTSAGVRRAAIQVLPETPVTFKAMQQANAFDDKDMRVRLTAALSVAGMGTSGEIGQALMNMAEKEENIADTWLRHALTITGKLHEETFRAALRDKGLDDNPSLIGASVAQRLAFGSRLSTTPLRRGWGRRSGDEPSPEMAGREFLLSGSVEKFERPGAPRDSGQNTRSGMIAAQGNKTNGYGLYILNNTLHFVINQNGKANRISSPGTLPDNFSFRAGLQRDGTMQLFVDDKEIAAAKTSGLFKNDLSSPLRVGADDSKGNERVADYPTAENFRLMARLNNAKLETLGEGMAAPTVVTGKIDRTVVLGVIKDVMKYDQQLLTVKAGSTIEFVFQNTDFMQHNFLLIQPGTTDKVGAAADKLAQDPKGPEMQYVPKMPEVLLATPLVNPGNKYTVVFKVPDTPGDYPYVCTFPGHWRIMNGIMRIVK
;
A
#
# COMPACT_ATOMS: atom_id res chain seq x y z
N MET A 1 -26.20 -7.69 22.03
CA MET A 1 -25.48 -8.94 22.39
C MET A 1 -24.00 -8.62 22.57
N VAL A 2 -23.33 -9.21 23.56
CA VAL A 2 -21.87 -9.20 23.70
C VAL A 2 -21.36 -10.60 23.42
N HIS A 3 -20.57 -10.73 22.36
CA HIS A 3 -20.13 -11.99 21.80
C HIS A 3 -18.63 -12.13 21.90
N ARG A 4 -18.16 -13.37 22.11
CA ARG A 4 -16.74 -13.69 22.09
C ARG A 4 -16.41 -14.51 20.84
N HIS A 5 -15.60 -13.92 19.96
CA HIS A 5 -14.96 -14.64 18.86
C HIS A 5 -13.68 -15.34 19.35
N ILE A 6 -13.39 -16.53 18.83
CA ILE A 6 -12.08 -17.16 18.98
C ILE A 6 -11.25 -16.75 17.78
N LEU A 7 -10.05 -16.20 18.02
CA LEU A 7 -9.13 -15.82 16.96
C LEU A 7 -7.97 -16.82 16.93
N ALA A 8 -7.69 -17.38 15.75
CA ALA A 8 -6.47 -18.13 15.49
C ALA A 8 -5.53 -17.31 14.60
N GLN A 9 -4.23 -17.40 14.87
CA GLN A 9 -3.23 -16.80 13.99
C GLN A 9 -3.29 -17.49 12.62
N SER A 10 -3.32 -16.68 11.56
CA SER A 10 -3.29 -17.14 10.17
C SER A 10 -2.25 -16.31 9.44
N GLY A 11 -1.07 -16.92 9.23
CA GLY A 11 0.09 -16.22 8.68
C GLY A 11 0.53 -15.05 9.57
N ALA A 12 0.67 -13.87 8.99
CA ALA A 12 0.97 -12.62 9.69
C ALA A 12 -0.29 -11.92 10.27
N GLY A 13 -1.48 -12.47 10.03
CA GLY A 13 -2.75 -11.96 10.53
C GLY A 13 -3.46 -12.90 11.49
N PHE A 14 -4.76 -12.67 11.65
CA PHE A 14 -5.66 -13.52 12.41
C PHE A 14 -6.91 -13.80 11.58
N ARG A 15 -7.51 -14.97 11.82
CA ARG A 15 -8.84 -15.31 11.33
C ARG A 15 -9.70 -15.73 12.51
N GLU A 16 -11.01 -15.59 12.35
CA GLU A 16 -11.95 -16.21 13.27
C GLU A 16 -11.83 -17.74 13.15
N ASP A 17 -11.77 -18.41 14.29
CA ASP A 17 -11.63 -19.86 14.44
C ASP A 17 -12.77 -20.40 15.31
N GLY A 18 -13.99 -20.08 14.88
CA GLY A 18 -15.22 -20.51 15.50
C GLY A 18 -15.86 -19.48 16.44
N ASP A 19 -17.15 -19.71 16.67
CA ASP A 19 -17.95 -19.03 17.67
C ASP A 19 -17.48 -19.47 19.06
N GLY A 20 -17.10 -18.52 19.91
CA GLY A 20 -16.84 -18.79 21.32
C GLY A 20 -18.15 -19.02 22.04
N TRP A 21 -18.84 -17.93 22.39
CA TRP A 21 -20.20 -17.89 22.93
C TRP A 21 -20.65 -16.45 23.20
N ASN A 22 -21.92 -16.27 23.53
CA ASN A 22 -22.48 -14.99 23.98
C ASN A 22 -22.30 -14.80 25.49
N MET A 23 -21.55 -13.77 25.89
CA MET A 23 -21.35 -13.42 27.31
C MET A 23 -22.54 -12.64 27.88
N LEU A 24 -23.23 -11.87 27.04
CA LEU A 24 -24.45 -11.15 27.37
C LEU A 24 -25.40 -11.18 26.17
N ALA A 25 -26.61 -11.68 26.38
CA ALA A 25 -27.70 -11.60 25.42
C ALA A 25 -28.93 -11.05 26.16
N SER A 26 -29.72 -10.25 25.47
CA SER A 26 -30.92 -9.64 26.03
C SER A 26 -32.08 -9.81 25.04
N ALA A 27 -33.27 -10.05 25.56
CA ALA A 27 -34.51 -10.01 24.79
C ALA A 27 -35.16 -8.61 24.79
N ASP A 28 -34.65 -7.70 25.61
CA ASP A 28 -35.06 -6.29 25.69
C ASP A 28 -34.59 -5.54 24.43
N GLU A 29 -35.53 -5.00 23.66
CA GLU A 29 -35.29 -4.33 22.37
C GLU A 29 -34.45 -3.06 22.50
N TRP A 30 -34.38 -2.48 23.71
CA TRP A 30 -33.57 -1.30 23.98
C TRP A 30 -32.12 -1.65 24.31
N CYS A 31 -31.79 -2.93 24.51
CA CYS A 31 -30.43 -3.35 24.86
C CYS A 31 -29.47 -3.20 23.67
N ALA A 32 -28.57 -2.23 23.78
CA ALA A 32 -27.59 -1.83 22.77
C ALA A 32 -26.17 -1.75 23.38
N PRO A 33 -25.54 -2.89 23.74
CA PRO A 33 -24.16 -2.89 24.19
C PRO A 33 -23.23 -2.39 23.07
N ILE A 34 -22.45 -1.36 23.35
CA ILE A 34 -21.58 -0.67 22.37
C ILE A 34 -20.09 -0.88 22.63
N GLN A 35 -19.70 -1.23 23.86
CA GLN A 35 -18.30 -1.44 24.24
C GLN A 35 -18.22 -2.42 25.41
N ALA A 36 -17.16 -3.22 25.43
CA ALA A 36 -16.86 -4.15 26.51
C ALA A 36 -15.36 -4.23 26.75
N GLU A 37 -14.94 -4.12 28.02
CA GLU A 37 -13.52 -4.13 28.42
C GLU A 37 -13.31 -4.83 29.77
N VAL A 38 -12.12 -5.37 29.98
CA VAL A 38 -11.72 -5.91 31.29
C VAL A 38 -11.33 -4.75 32.20
N GLY A 39 -12.08 -4.56 33.28
CA GLY A 39 -11.84 -3.50 34.25
C GLY A 39 -10.63 -3.79 35.17
N PRO A 40 -10.23 -2.80 36.00
CA PRO A 40 -9.14 -2.98 36.96
C PRO A 40 -9.36 -4.18 37.89
N ASP A 41 -10.61 -4.53 38.17
CA ASP A 41 -11.00 -5.63 39.03
C ASP A 41 -11.13 -6.98 38.34
N GLY A 42 -10.75 -7.07 37.06
CA GLY A 42 -10.81 -8.30 36.28
C GLY A 42 -12.22 -8.70 35.85
N ALA A 43 -13.24 -7.89 36.18
CA ALA A 43 -14.59 -8.07 35.66
C ALA A 43 -14.67 -7.55 34.22
N LEU A 44 -15.58 -8.12 33.42
CA LEU A 44 -15.93 -7.57 32.11
C LEU A 44 -16.97 -6.45 32.33
N TRP A 45 -16.58 -5.22 32.03
CA TRP A 45 -17.46 -4.06 32.07
C TRP A 45 -18.03 -3.83 30.67
N VAL A 46 -19.34 -3.59 30.59
CA VAL A 46 -20.06 -3.35 29.34
C VAL A 46 -20.82 -2.05 29.46
N THR A 47 -20.57 -1.11 28.55
CA THR A 47 -21.43 0.06 28.38
C THR A 47 -22.51 -0.26 27.37
N ASP A 48 -23.74 -0.10 27.78
CA ASP A 48 -24.93 -0.27 26.97
C ASP A 48 -25.57 1.10 26.80
N TRP A 49 -25.67 1.52 25.54
CA TRP A 49 -26.29 2.79 25.18
C TRP A 49 -27.75 2.83 25.67
N TYR A 50 -28.41 1.67 25.73
CA TYR A 50 -29.80 1.50 26.13
C TYR A 50 -30.78 2.41 25.36
N ASP A 51 -30.78 2.29 24.04
CA ASP A 51 -31.59 3.11 23.14
C ASP A 51 -32.25 2.22 22.10
N PHE A 52 -33.55 2.47 21.89
CA PHE A 52 -34.35 1.76 20.90
C PHE A 52 -33.88 2.06 19.47
N ILE A 53 -33.28 3.25 19.24
CA ILE A 53 -32.89 3.72 17.91
C ILE A 53 -31.40 4.10 17.86
N ILE A 54 -30.56 3.14 17.46
CA ILE A 54 -29.12 3.38 17.24
C ILE A 54 -28.79 3.90 15.82
N GLN A 55 -29.76 3.87 14.90
CA GLN A 55 -29.53 4.22 13.49
C GLN A 55 -29.58 5.73 13.26
N HIS A 56 -28.62 6.24 12.48
CA HIS A 56 -28.59 7.64 12.05
C HIS A 56 -29.33 7.87 10.72
N ASN A 57 -29.11 6.99 9.73
CA ASN A 57 -29.69 7.01 8.39
C ASN A 57 -29.75 5.59 7.78
N PRO A 58 -30.54 5.35 6.71
CA PRO A 58 -31.43 6.28 6.02
C PRO A 58 -32.70 6.60 6.81
N THR A 59 -33.28 7.77 6.53
CA THR A 59 -34.60 8.19 7.04
C THR A 59 -35.68 7.20 6.61
N PRO A 60 -36.45 6.64 7.57
CA PRO A 60 -37.59 5.77 7.27
C PRO A 60 -38.58 6.43 6.30
N SER A 61 -39.01 5.66 5.30
CA SER A 61 -40.12 5.99 4.41
C SER A 61 -41.22 4.93 4.57
N PRO A 62 -42.47 5.21 4.14
CA PRO A 62 -43.54 4.21 4.19
C PRO A 62 -43.15 2.87 3.56
N GLU A 63 -42.38 2.90 2.48
CA GLU A 63 -41.92 1.70 1.75
C GLU A 63 -40.82 0.89 2.47
N ARG A 64 -39.94 1.54 3.24
CA ARG A 64 -38.74 0.90 3.83
C ARG A 64 -38.81 0.74 5.35
N GLY A 65 -39.62 1.55 6.02
CA GLY A 65 -39.75 1.59 7.47
C GLY A 65 -41.18 1.70 7.98
N GLY A 66 -42.20 1.70 7.09
CA GLY A 66 -43.61 1.69 7.47
C GLY A 66 -44.18 3.03 7.91
N TYR A 67 -43.38 4.10 7.95
CA TYR A 67 -43.83 5.46 8.23
C TYR A 67 -42.92 6.49 7.54
N GLN A 68 -43.44 7.70 7.37
CA GLN A 68 -42.69 8.84 6.84
C GLN A 68 -41.98 9.54 8.01
N ALA A 69 -40.69 9.29 8.18
CA ALA A 69 -39.87 10.03 9.15
C ALA A 69 -39.33 11.34 8.54
N GLU A 70 -38.93 12.26 9.40
CA GLU A 70 -38.31 13.55 9.04
C GLU A 70 -36.93 13.66 9.70
N ASN A 71 -36.03 14.45 9.11
CA ASN A 71 -34.70 14.71 9.64
C ASN A 71 -34.68 15.98 10.48
N GLY A 72 -33.99 15.91 11.63
CA GLY A 72 -33.74 17.06 12.50
C GLY A 72 -32.41 17.74 12.20
N GLU A 73 -32.00 18.61 13.12
CA GLU A 73 -30.68 19.24 13.11
C GLU A 73 -29.58 18.17 13.18
N GLY A 74 -28.59 18.24 12.29
CA GLY A 74 -27.56 17.22 12.16
C GLY A 74 -27.92 16.03 11.26
N ASN A 75 -29.04 16.11 10.52
CA ASN A 75 -29.45 15.15 9.49
C ASN A 75 -29.73 13.72 9.99
N ALA A 76 -29.93 13.53 11.29
CA ALA A 76 -30.52 12.32 11.86
C ALA A 76 -32.04 12.38 11.74
N TYR A 77 -32.72 11.26 11.51
CA TYR A 77 -34.18 11.26 11.60
C TYR A 77 -34.66 11.42 13.04
N VAL A 78 -35.71 12.24 13.21
CA VAL A 78 -36.34 12.52 14.49
C VAL A 78 -37.14 11.29 14.92
N ASN A 79 -36.84 10.77 16.11
CA ASN A 79 -37.60 9.69 16.71
C ASN A 79 -37.75 9.96 18.21
N PRO A 80 -38.99 10.02 18.74
CA PRO A 80 -39.23 10.34 20.15
C PRO A 80 -38.75 9.24 21.12
N LEU A 81 -38.43 8.05 20.62
CA LEU A 81 -37.88 6.94 21.43
C LEU A 81 -36.36 7.02 21.60
N ARG A 82 -35.69 7.97 20.93
CA ARG A 82 -34.25 8.17 21.08
C ARG A 82 -33.95 8.73 22.47
N ASP A 83 -33.23 7.97 23.28
CA ASP A 83 -32.80 8.41 24.61
C ASP A 83 -31.42 9.06 24.53
N HIS A 84 -31.33 10.32 25.00
CA HIS A 84 -30.11 11.12 25.00
C HIS A 84 -29.50 11.29 26.40
N GLU A 85 -30.15 10.77 27.43
CA GLU A 85 -29.83 11.07 28.83
C GLU A 85 -29.36 9.84 29.59
N ARG A 86 -29.77 8.64 29.16
CA ARG A 86 -29.60 7.41 29.94
C ARG A 86 -28.78 6.37 29.19
N GLY A 87 -28.16 5.51 29.97
CA GLY A 87 -27.44 4.33 29.52
C GLY A 87 -27.30 3.35 30.68
N ARG A 88 -26.79 2.16 30.41
CA ARG A 88 -26.55 1.12 31.42
C ARG A 88 -25.07 0.76 31.44
N ILE A 89 -24.54 0.53 32.64
CA ILE A 89 -23.20 -0.02 32.82
C ILE A 89 -23.33 -1.36 33.53
N TYR A 90 -22.98 -2.43 32.83
CA TYR A 90 -22.94 -3.76 33.40
C TYR A 90 -21.53 -4.09 33.87
N ARG A 91 -21.44 -4.67 35.07
CA ARG A 91 -20.23 -5.32 35.57
C ARG A 91 -20.48 -6.82 35.62
N ILE A 92 -19.89 -7.56 34.70
CA ILE A 92 -20.04 -9.02 34.57
C ILE A 92 -18.82 -9.69 35.21
N TYR A 93 -19.04 -10.51 36.23
CA TYR A 93 -17.97 -11.14 36.98
C TYR A 93 -18.32 -12.59 37.33
N ASN A 94 -17.30 -13.42 37.56
CA ASN A 94 -17.50 -14.78 38.06
C ASN A 94 -17.90 -14.73 39.54
N LYS A 95 -19.04 -15.34 39.90
CA LYS A 95 -19.53 -15.37 41.30
C LYS A 95 -18.51 -15.93 42.29
N LYS A 96 -17.64 -16.86 41.86
CA LYS A 96 -16.55 -17.44 42.67
C LYS A 96 -15.32 -16.53 42.78
N ASN A 97 -15.22 -15.50 41.94
CA ASN A 97 -14.12 -14.55 41.90
C ASN A 97 -14.64 -13.11 41.83
N ASN A 98 -15.57 -12.74 42.72
CA ASN A 98 -16.10 -11.39 42.82
C ASN A 98 -15.16 -10.49 43.65
N GLN A 99 -13.90 -10.38 43.24
CA GLN A 99 -12.98 -9.48 43.93
C GLN A 99 -13.37 -8.03 43.60
N LYS A 100 -13.77 -7.28 44.63
CA LYS A 100 -13.79 -5.82 44.54
C LYS A 100 -12.35 -5.37 44.60
N ASN A 101 -11.83 -4.77 43.53
CA ASN A 101 -10.43 -4.40 43.51
C ASN A 101 -10.13 -3.28 44.51
N LYS A 102 -9.11 -3.51 45.34
CA LYS A 102 -8.55 -2.55 46.30
C LYS A 102 -7.12 -2.12 45.93
N THR A 103 -6.58 -2.66 44.85
CA THR A 103 -5.26 -2.33 44.31
C THR A 103 -5.24 -0.87 43.94
N LYS A 104 -4.25 -0.15 44.45
CA LYS A 104 -3.93 1.22 44.10
C LYS A 104 -2.42 1.24 43.89
N LEU A 105 -1.98 1.83 42.78
CA LEU A 105 -0.56 2.05 42.54
C LEU A 105 -0.18 3.43 43.06
N ASP A 106 0.91 3.49 43.81
CA ASP A 106 1.59 4.74 44.11
C ASP A 106 2.58 5.06 42.98
N LYS A 107 2.57 6.29 42.49
CA LYS A 107 3.54 6.74 41.48
C LYS A 107 4.95 6.89 42.07
N GLU A 108 5.05 7.02 43.39
CA GLU A 108 6.33 7.16 44.08
C GLU A 108 7.00 5.80 44.34
N ASP A 109 6.23 4.70 44.43
CA ASP A 109 6.75 3.34 44.63
C ASP A 109 7.16 2.67 43.31
N THR A 110 8.34 3.03 42.84
CA THR A 110 8.93 2.51 41.61
C THR A 110 9.02 0.98 41.57
N ASP A 111 9.36 0.34 42.69
CA ASP A 111 9.55 -1.11 42.76
C ASP A 111 8.21 -1.84 42.58
N GLU A 112 7.14 -1.32 43.20
CA GLU A 112 5.79 -1.81 42.99
C GLU A 112 5.33 -1.65 41.54
N LEU A 113 5.65 -0.51 40.90
CA LEU A 113 5.31 -0.29 39.49
C LEU A 113 6.01 -1.30 38.57
N VAL A 114 7.31 -1.53 38.74
CA VAL A 114 8.06 -2.52 37.94
C VAL A 114 7.52 -3.93 38.17
N LYS A 115 7.21 -4.29 39.42
CA LYS A 115 6.56 -5.58 39.74
C LYS A 115 5.19 -5.71 39.06
N THR A 116 4.44 -4.62 38.97
CA THR A 116 3.09 -4.60 38.39
C THR A 116 3.08 -4.79 36.88
N LEU A 117 4.20 -4.60 36.17
CA LEU A 117 4.34 -5.01 34.77
C LEU A 117 4.10 -6.52 34.56
N LYS A 118 4.14 -7.33 35.63
CA LYS A 118 3.81 -8.76 35.64
C LYS A 118 2.35 -9.09 35.96
N SER A 119 1.50 -8.10 36.22
CA SER A 119 0.08 -8.31 36.48
C SER A 119 -0.58 -9.11 35.35
N ASP A 120 -1.48 -10.04 35.67
CA ASP A 120 -2.31 -10.76 34.69
C ASP A 120 -3.36 -9.83 34.04
N ASN A 121 -3.75 -8.75 34.74
CA ASN A 121 -4.64 -7.72 34.23
C ASN A 121 -3.88 -6.62 33.46
N MET A 122 -4.26 -6.43 32.18
CA MET A 122 -3.67 -5.44 31.26
C MET A 122 -3.84 -4.00 31.73
N PHE A 123 -4.94 -3.66 32.41
CA PHE A 123 -5.16 -2.31 32.96
C PHE A 123 -4.01 -1.92 33.90
N TRP A 124 -3.63 -2.83 34.80
CA TRP A 124 -2.56 -2.57 35.77
C TRP A 124 -1.18 -2.52 35.11
N ARG A 125 -0.90 -3.39 34.14
CA ARG A 125 0.35 -3.32 33.38
C ARG A 125 0.51 -2.00 32.64
N LEU A 126 -0.53 -1.56 31.93
CA LEU A 126 -0.52 -0.29 31.20
C LEU A 126 -0.43 0.92 32.13
N THR A 127 -1.15 0.89 33.27
CA THR A 127 -1.08 1.95 34.28
C THR A 127 0.32 2.05 34.87
N ALA A 128 0.93 0.92 35.25
CA ALA A 128 2.28 0.90 35.79
C ALA A 128 3.32 1.39 34.76
N GLN A 129 3.23 0.93 33.50
CA GLN A 129 4.08 1.43 32.41
C GLN A 129 3.93 2.95 32.23
N ARG A 130 2.70 3.48 32.19
CA ARG A 130 2.46 4.91 32.07
C ARG A 130 3.10 5.68 33.22
N LEU A 131 2.88 5.26 34.46
CA LEU A 131 3.43 5.92 35.65
C LEU A 131 4.96 5.88 35.67
N LEU A 132 5.58 4.77 35.28
CA LEU A 132 7.05 4.66 35.13
C LEU A 132 7.58 5.67 34.10
N VAL A 133 6.92 5.78 32.94
CA VAL A 133 7.32 6.70 31.86
C VAL A 133 7.11 8.16 32.28
N GLU A 134 5.95 8.50 32.86
CA GLU A 134 5.64 9.85 33.34
C GLU A 134 6.60 10.32 34.44
N LYS A 135 7.07 9.39 35.29
CA LYS A 135 8.06 9.69 36.32
C LYS A 135 9.44 10.00 35.74
N GLY A 136 9.81 9.38 34.62
CA GLY A 136 11.11 9.61 33.98
C GLY A 136 12.32 9.08 34.75
N ASP A 137 12.10 8.24 35.78
CA ASP A 137 13.17 7.72 36.63
C ASP A 137 13.91 6.58 35.93
N THR A 138 15.12 6.86 35.45
CA THR A 138 15.95 5.86 34.74
C THR A 138 16.64 4.86 35.66
N SER A 139 16.56 5.02 36.99
CA SER A 139 17.15 4.05 37.93
C SER A 139 16.50 2.66 37.84
N VAL A 140 15.31 2.58 37.23
CA VAL A 140 14.54 1.34 37.00
C VAL A 140 15.11 0.43 35.93
N LEU A 141 16.01 0.95 35.09
CA LEU A 141 16.48 0.25 33.90
C LEU A 141 17.06 -1.15 34.18
N PRO A 142 17.89 -1.39 35.22
CA PRO A 142 18.37 -2.74 35.55
C PRO A 142 17.24 -3.74 35.84
N ALA A 143 16.18 -3.28 36.49
CA ALA A 143 15.01 -4.12 36.77
C ALA A 143 14.22 -4.41 35.48
N LEU A 144 14.06 -3.41 34.60
CA LEU A 144 13.46 -3.61 33.27
C LEU A 144 14.29 -4.57 32.40
N TYR A 145 15.62 -4.47 32.42
CA TYR A 145 16.50 -5.38 31.68
C TYR A 145 16.30 -6.83 32.12
N SER A 146 16.11 -7.05 33.42
CA SER A 146 15.83 -8.38 33.97
C SER A 146 14.50 -8.93 33.47
N LEU A 147 13.47 -8.09 33.29
CA LEU A 147 12.20 -8.49 32.68
C LEU A 147 12.37 -8.85 31.20
N VAL A 148 13.15 -8.07 30.44
CA VAL A 148 13.41 -8.32 29.01
C VAL A 148 14.16 -9.64 28.77
N ARG A 149 15.09 -9.98 29.67
CA ARG A 149 15.91 -11.21 29.55
C ARG A 149 15.21 -12.48 30.00
N ASN A 150 14.15 -12.38 30.80
CA ASN A 150 13.35 -13.52 31.23
C ASN A 150 12.71 -14.20 30.01
N GLN A 151 12.96 -15.50 29.80
CA GLN A 151 12.48 -16.25 28.64
C GLN A 151 11.15 -16.98 28.87
N GLU A 152 10.56 -16.86 30.06
CA GLU A 152 9.37 -17.61 30.45
C GLU A 152 8.14 -17.12 29.68
N LEU A 153 7.25 -18.05 29.34
CA LEU A 153 6.00 -17.75 28.66
C LEU A 153 4.84 -18.02 29.63
N ASP A 154 3.79 -17.22 29.54
CA ASP A 154 2.53 -17.51 30.20
C ASP A 154 1.73 -18.59 29.45
N GLY A 155 0.54 -18.93 29.96
CA GLY A 155 -0.34 -19.93 29.36
C GLY A 155 -0.84 -19.58 27.94
N ALA A 156 -0.68 -18.33 27.50
CA ALA A 156 -0.98 -17.88 26.14
C ALA A 156 0.26 -17.86 25.23
N GLY A 157 1.42 -18.32 25.70
CA GLY A 157 2.67 -18.33 24.95
C GLY A 157 3.31 -16.94 24.78
N ILE A 158 2.91 -15.97 25.61
CA ILE A 158 3.45 -14.60 25.57
C ILE A 158 4.30 -14.31 26.80
N ASN A 159 5.17 -13.31 26.69
CA ASN A 159 5.83 -12.71 27.85
C ASN A 159 5.45 -11.24 27.89
N ALA A 160 4.25 -10.97 28.43
CA ALA A 160 3.75 -9.61 28.59
C ALA A 160 4.70 -8.70 29.41
N PRO A 161 5.32 -9.16 30.53
CA PRO A 161 6.27 -8.35 31.28
C PRO A 161 7.43 -7.83 30.43
N ALA A 162 8.07 -8.69 29.63
CA ALA A 162 9.17 -8.31 28.75
C ALA A 162 8.73 -7.31 27.67
N ILE A 163 7.53 -7.50 27.09
CA ILE A 163 6.96 -6.55 26.13
C ILE A 163 6.78 -5.17 26.77
N HIS A 164 6.15 -5.12 27.94
CA HIS A 164 5.94 -3.85 28.66
C HIS A 164 7.26 -3.20 29.09
N ALA A 165 8.26 -4.00 29.49
CA ALA A 165 9.59 -3.48 29.82
C ALA A 165 10.28 -2.82 28.62
N LEU A 166 10.23 -3.43 27.42
CA LEU A 166 10.76 -2.84 26.18
C LEU A 166 10.08 -1.51 25.85
N TRP A 167 8.74 -1.44 25.94
CA TRP A 167 8.01 -0.19 25.69
C TRP A 167 8.24 0.87 26.76
N THR A 168 8.45 0.47 28.02
CA THR A 168 8.84 1.37 29.10
C THR A 168 10.23 1.95 28.84
N MET A 169 11.20 1.13 28.44
CA MET A 169 12.54 1.57 28.04
C MET A 169 12.48 2.58 26.87
N LYS A 170 11.61 2.35 25.89
CA LYS A 170 11.36 3.33 24.80
C LYS A 170 10.77 4.63 25.32
N GLY A 171 9.74 4.57 26.17
CA GLY A 171 9.09 5.75 26.74
C GLY A 171 10.04 6.59 27.61
N LEU A 172 10.97 5.95 28.30
CA LEU A 172 12.06 6.59 29.05
C LEU A 172 13.21 7.11 28.16
N GLN A 173 13.07 7.05 26.83
CA GLN A 173 14.09 7.47 25.87
C GLN A 173 15.44 6.73 26.00
N ALA A 174 15.46 5.57 26.67
CA ALA A 174 16.68 4.82 26.92
C ALA A 174 17.27 4.18 25.64
N LEU A 175 16.51 4.14 24.54
CA LEU A 175 16.91 3.51 23.28
C LEU A 175 17.39 4.52 22.21
N GLU A 176 17.54 5.81 22.55
CA GLU A 176 17.96 6.88 21.64
C GLU A 176 19.48 6.96 21.38
N GLY A 177 20.21 5.84 21.48
CA GLY A 177 21.64 5.78 21.12
C GLY A 177 22.64 6.07 22.26
N LYS A 178 22.24 6.79 23.31
CA LYS A 178 23.15 7.20 24.41
C LYS A 178 23.40 6.09 25.43
N ASN A 179 22.42 5.21 25.65
CA ASN A 179 22.52 4.11 26.61
C ASN A 179 22.80 2.80 25.86
N THR A 180 24.08 2.41 25.82
CA THR A 180 24.55 1.22 25.10
C THR A 180 24.04 -0.08 25.72
N GLU A 181 23.87 -0.12 27.05
CA GLU A 181 23.34 -1.31 27.73
C GLU A 181 21.87 -1.53 27.41
N ALA A 182 21.05 -0.47 27.45
CA ALA A 182 19.64 -0.54 27.05
C ALA A 182 19.46 -1.04 25.62
N LEU A 183 20.29 -0.55 24.69
CA LEU A 183 20.31 -1.01 23.31
C LEU A 183 20.71 -2.48 23.19
N ALA A 184 21.76 -2.89 23.88
CA ALA A 184 22.22 -4.28 23.88
C ALA A 184 21.11 -5.23 24.39
N VAL A 185 20.45 -4.88 25.50
CA VAL A 185 19.32 -5.63 26.06
C VAL A 185 18.16 -5.73 25.07
N ALA A 186 17.80 -4.62 24.42
CA ALA A 186 16.74 -4.63 23.41
C ALA A 186 17.13 -5.45 22.17
N MET A 187 18.41 -5.47 21.77
CA MET A 187 18.91 -6.32 20.69
C MET A 187 18.94 -7.81 21.07
N GLU A 188 19.28 -8.16 22.31
CA GLU A 188 19.17 -9.53 22.84
C GLU A 188 17.73 -10.06 22.69
N ALA A 189 16.74 -9.20 22.94
CA ALA A 189 15.32 -9.53 22.85
C ALA A 189 14.85 -9.92 21.43
N LEU A 190 15.62 -9.59 20.39
CA LEU A 190 15.36 -10.07 19.01
C LEU A 190 15.43 -11.60 18.90
N LYS A 191 16.07 -12.29 19.85
CA LYS A 191 16.17 -13.76 19.88
C LYS A 191 15.27 -14.40 20.96
N HIS A 192 14.39 -13.61 21.59
CA HIS A 192 13.55 -14.07 22.68
C HIS A 192 12.59 -15.19 22.26
N THR A 193 12.27 -16.12 23.17
CA THR A 193 11.40 -17.28 22.89
C THR A 193 9.98 -16.89 22.42
N SER A 194 9.38 -15.91 23.09
CA SER A 194 8.11 -15.28 22.67
C SER A 194 8.25 -14.45 21.39
N ALA A 195 7.44 -14.74 20.38
CA ALA A 195 7.36 -13.93 19.16
C ALA A 195 6.87 -12.50 19.42
N GLY A 196 6.01 -12.31 20.43
CA GLY A 196 5.53 -10.98 20.83
C GLY A 196 6.66 -10.08 21.33
N VAL A 197 7.64 -10.65 22.04
CA VAL A 197 8.83 -9.92 22.52
C VAL A 197 9.76 -9.59 21.36
N ARG A 198 10.05 -10.54 20.47
CA ARG A 198 10.87 -10.27 19.26
C ARG A 198 10.25 -9.15 18.41
N ARG A 199 8.92 -9.17 18.26
CA ARG A 199 8.18 -8.12 17.55
C ARG A 199 8.31 -6.76 18.24
N ALA A 200 8.08 -6.72 19.55
CA ALA A 200 8.23 -5.49 20.33
C ALA A 200 9.67 -4.94 20.24
N ALA A 201 10.68 -5.81 20.31
CA ALA A 201 12.09 -5.43 20.19
C ALA A 201 12.36 -4.70 18.85
N ILE A 202 11.88 -5.24 17.72
CA ILE A 202 12.00 -4.57 16.41
C ILE A 202 11.33 -3.18 16.43
N GLN A 203 10.15 -3.06 17.05
CA GLN A 203 9.38 -1.79 17.07
C GLN A 203 9.96 -0.72 18.01
N VAL A 204 10.74 -1.11 19.01
CA VAL A 204 11.34 -0.18 19.97
C VAL A 204 12.78 0.20 19.65
N LEU A 205 13.51 -0.65 18.93
CA LEU A 205 14.87 -0.36 18.49
C LEU A 205 14.89 0.78 17.45
N PRO A 206 15.93 1.62 17.45
CA PRO A 206 16.06 2.71 16.49
C PRO A 206 16.34 2.18 15.08
N GLU A 207 15.84 2.86 14.05
CA GLU A 207 15.96 2.45 12.65
C GLU A 207 17.36 2.77 12.08
N THR A 208 18.36 1.99 12.48
CA THR A 208 19.78 2.20 12.12
C THR A 208 20.37 0.99 11.41
N PRO A 209 21.49 1.14 10.66
CA PRO A 209 22.22 0.00 10.09
C PRO A 209 22.67 -1.04 11.13
N VAL A 210 22.96 -0.61 12.36
CA VAL A 210 23.34 -1.51 13.46
C VAL A 210 22.14 -2.37 13.86
N THR A 211 20.96 -1.76 14.03
CA THR A 211 19.72 -2.48 14.29
C THR A 211 19.38 -3.44 13.16
N PHE A 212 19.53 -3.03 11.90
CA PHE A 212 19.32 -3.89 10.74
C PHE A 212 20.20 -5.14 10.80
N LYS A 213 21.51 -4.97 11.06
CA LYS A 213 22.43 -6.11 11.22
C LYS A 213 22.04 -7.02 12.38
N ALA A 214 21.62 -6.45 13.52
CA ALA A 214 21.14 -7.23 14.66
C ALA A 214 19.88 -8.05 14.30
N MET A 215 18.93 -7.47 13.57
CA MET A 215 17.74 -8.18 13.07
C MET A 215 18.10 -9.32 12.11
N GLN A 216 19.07 -9.11 11.21
CA GLN A 216 19.56 -10.17 10.32
C GLN A 216 20.20 -11.31 11.11
N GLN A 217 21.07 -11.00 12.08
CA GLN A 217 21.71 -12.01 12.95
C GLN A 217 20.72 -12.76 13.85
N ALA A 218 19.57 -12.15 14.15
CA ALA A 218 18.47 -12.76 14.88
C ALA A 218 17.49 -13.52 13.97
N ASN A 219 17.74 -13.57 12.65
CA ASN A 219 16.89 -14.19 11.65
C ASN A 219 15.47 -13.59 11.58
N ALA A 220 15.30 -12.29 11.88
CA ALA A 220 13.98 -11.66 11.97
C ALA A 220 13.22 -11.66 10.62
N PHE A 221 13.93 -11.54 9.50
CA PHE A 221 13.36 -11.58 8.14
C PHE A 221 12.94 -12.98 7.69
N ASP A 222 13.33 -14.02 8.44
CA ASP A 222 12.95 -15.41 8.22
C ASP A 222 12.44 -16.09 9.50
N ASP A 223 11.87 -15.29 10.40
CA ASP A 223 11.40 -15.77 11.69
C ASP A 223 10.29 -16.81 11.52
N LYS A 224 10.20 -17.81 12.41
CA LYS A 224 9.11 -18.81 12.36
C LYS A 224 7.71 -18.20 12.47
N ASP A 225 7.57 -17.05 13.14
CA ASP A 225 6.33 -16.30 13.26
C ASP A 225 6.28 -15.22 12.18
N MET A 226 5.35 -15.37 11.24
CA MET A 226 5.17 -14.44 10.12
C MET A 226 4.87 -13.00 10.57
N ARG A 227 4.37 -12.76 11.79
CA ARG A 227 4.18 -11.40 12.34
C ARG A 227 5.52 -10.73 12.67
N VAL A 228 6.54 -11.50 13.04
CA VAL A 228 7.90 -11.00 13.22
C VAL A 228 8.52 -10.66 11.87
N ARG A 229 8.36 -11.55 10.86
CA ARG A 229 8.75 -11.26 9.47
C ARG A 229 8.12 -9.96 8.96
N LEU A 230 6.81 -9.79 9.18
CA LEU A 230 6.06 -8.59 8.77
C LEU A 230 6.63 -7.34 9.41
N THR A 231 6.93 -7.40 10.71
CA THR A 231 7.45 -6.27 11.46
C THR A 231 8.89 -5.93 11.03
N ALA A 232 9.72 -6.94 10.74
CA ALA A 232 11.06 -6.73 10.19
C ALA A 232 11.01 -6.12 8.78
N ALA A 233 10.11 -6.59 7.92
CA ALA A 233 9.92 -6.01 6.58
C ALA A 233 9.46 -4.54 6.67
N LEU A 234 8.55 -4.20 7.59
CA LEU A 234 8.08 -2.82 7.75
C LEU A 234 9.12 -1.90 8.39
N SER A 235 9.98 -2.40 9.29
CA SER A 235 10.96 -1.55 10.00
C SER A 235 12.03 -0.98 9.06
N VAL A 236 12.31 -1.64 7.93
CA VAL A 236 13.24 -1.09 6.93
C VAL A 236 12.64 0.05 6.11
N ALA A 237 11.33 0.33 6.20
CA ALA A 237 10.69 1.41 5.43
C ALA A 237 11.23 2.81 5.81
N GLY A 238 11.61 3.03 7.07
CA GLY A 238 12.22 4.28 7.53
C GLY A 238 13.75 4.29 7.51
N MET A 239 14.39 3.18 7.11
CA MET A 239 15.84 3.08 6.98
C MET A 239 16.31 3.57 5.60
N GLY A 240 17.52 4.14 5.54
CA GLY A 240 18.18 4.45 4.27
C GLY A 240 18.44 3.19 3.45
N THR A 241 18.51 3.33 2.12
CA THR A 241 18.72 2.20 1.21
C THR A 241 20.11 1.56 1.40
N SER A 242 20.18 0.23 1.38
CA SER A 242 21.44 -0.52 1.43
C SER A 242 21.33 -1.82 0.63
N GLY A 243 22.46 -2.31 0.12
CA GLY A 243 22.49 -3.59 -0.61
C GLY A 243 22.00 -4.75 0.23
N GLU A 244 22.34 -4.77 1.52
CA GLU A 244 21.89 -5.81 2.45
C GLU A 244 20.38 -5.78 2.71
N ILE A 245 19.76 -4.59 2.76
CA ILE A 245 18.29 -4.45 2.84
C ILE A 245 17.66 -4.99 1.55
N GLY A 246 18.17 -4.58 0.39
CA GLY A 246 17.73 -5.11 -0.91
C GLY A 246 17.76 -6.63 -0.95
N GLN A 247 18.87 -7.23 -0.52
CA GLN A 247 19.03 -8.69 -0.46
C GLN A 247 18.06 -9.37 0.52
N ALA A 248 17.87 -8.80 1.71
CA ALA A 248 16.94 -9.33 2.70
C ALA A 248 15.50 -9.33 2.17
N LEU A 249 15.05 -8.21 1.61
CA LEU A 249 13.72 -8.09 1.01
C LEU A 249 13.54 -9.04 -0.18
N MET A 250 14.57 -9.21 -1.02
CA MET A 250 14.53 -10.17 -2.13
C MET A 250 14.35 -11.60 -1.60
N ASN A 251 15.17 -12.00 -0.63
CA ASN A 251 15.07 -13.33 -0.01
C ASN A 251 13.70 -13.59 0.62
N MET A 252 13.06 -12.55 1.17
CA MET A 252 11.69 -12.66 1.65
C MET A 252 10.68 -12.82 0.51
N ALA A 253 10.84 -12.07 -0.59
CA ALA A 253 9.93 -12.10 -1.74
C ALA A 253 10.01 -13.39 -2.57
N GLU A 254 11.10 -14.14 -2.43
CA GLU A 254 11.30 -15.46 -3.05
C GLU A 254 10.50 -16.58 -2.38
N LYS A 255 10.03 -16.35 -1.15
CA LYS A 255 9.30 -17.34 -0.35
C LYS A 255 7.82 -17.28 -0.68
N GLU A 256 7.31 -18.35 -1.26
CA GLU A 256 5.90 -18.45 -1.67
C GLU A 256 4.96 -18.19 -0.49
N GLU A 257 5.28 -18.68 0.71
CA GLU A 257 4.43 -18.48 1.88
C GLU A 257 4.35 -17.01 2.33
N ASN A 258 5.40 -16.21 2.10
CA ASN A 258 5.38 -14.77 2.38
C ASN A 258 4.53 -14.01 1.36
N ILE A 259 4.56 -14.45 0.11
CA ILE A 259 3.80 -13.86 -0.99
C ILE A 259 2.32 -14.23 -0.94
N ALA A 260 2.02 -15.45 -0.48
CA ALA A 260 0.66 -15.93 -0.25
C ALA A 260 -0.02 -15.23 0.93
N ASP A 261 0.75 -14.84 1.95
CA ASP A 261 0.23 -14.05 3.07
C ASP A 261 -0.10 -12.61 2.63
N THR A 262 -1.36 -12.22 2.85
CA THR A 262 -1.88 -10.91 2.43
C THR A 262 -1.05 -9.74 2.97
N TRP A 263 -0.69 -9.77 4.26
CA TRP A 263 -0.05 -8.64 4.92
C TRP A 263 1.44 -8.55 4.60
N LEU A 264 2.14 -9.69 4.59
CA LEU A 264 3.53 -9.76 4.16
C LEU A 264 3.71 -9.33 2.72
N ARG A 265 2.84 -9.77 1.81
CA ARG A 265 2.84 -9.31 0.43
C ARG A 265 2.75 -7.78 0.35
N HIS A 266 1.82 -7.16 1.09
CA HIS A 266 1.69 -5.70 1.08
C HIS A 266 2.93 -5.00 1.65
N ALA A 267 3.49 -5.50 2.76
CA ALA A 267 4.70 -4.94 3.34
C ALA A 267 5.88 -5.03 2.37
N LEU A 268 6.09 -6.20 1.73
CA LEU A 268 7.13 -6.39 0.73
C LEU A 268 6.91 -5.51 -0.50
N THR A 269 5.66 -5.28 -0.92
CA THR A 269 5.37 -4.31 -1.99
C THR A 269 5.81 -2.91 -1.62
N ILE A 270 5.46 -2.44 -0.43
CA ILE A 270 5.80 -1.09 0.03
C ILE A 270 7.33 -0.96 0.16
N THR A 271 7.99 -1.89 0.85
CA THR A 271 9.41 -1.77 1.15
C THR A 271 10.29 -2.11 -0.03
N GLY A 272 9.89 -3.06 -0.88
CA GLY A 272 10.53 -3.31 -2.18
C GLY A 272 10.50 -2.08 -3.07
N LYS A 273 9.42 -1.27 -3.02
CA LYS A 273 9.35 0.01 -3.74
C LYS A 273 10.23 1.10 -3.12
N LEU A 274 10.26 1.22 -1.80
CA LEU A 274 11.12 2.19 -1.10
C LEU A 274 12.62 1.88 -1.30
N HIS A 275 12.96 0.58 -1.43
CA HIS A 275 14.31 0.07 -1.65
C HIS A 275 14.53 -0.42 -3.09
N GLU A 276 13.82 0.15 -4.07
CA GLU A 276 13.75 -0.37 -5.44
C GLU A 276 15.12 -0.56 -6.10
N GLU A 277 16.03 0.41 -5.94
CA GLU A 277 17.37 0.36 -6.55
C GLU A 277 18.16 -0.86 -6.06
N THR A 278 18.22 -1.04 -4.73
CA THR A 278 18.94 -2.14 -4.08
C THR A 278 18.22 -3.48 -4.20
N PHE A 279 16.88 -3.48 -4.22
CA PHE A 279 16.07 -4.67 -4.46
C PHE A 279 16.29 -5.20 -5.88
N ARG A 280 16.27 -4.32 -6.90
CA ARG A 280 16.58 -4.69 -8.29
C ARG A 280 18.03 -5.17 -8.45
N ALA A 281 18.98 -4.55 -7.76
CA ALA A 281 20.36 -5.03 -7.76
C ALA A 281 20.44 -6.47 -7.23
N ALA A 282 19.82 -6.76 -6.08
CA ALA A 282 19.76 -8.12 -5.52
C ALA A 282 19.06 -9.12 -6.44
N LEU A 283 18.05 -8.69 -7.21
CA LEU A 283 17.38 -9.52 -8.20
C LEU A 283 18.31 -9.86 -9.38
N ARG A 284 19.05 -8.88 -9.90
CA ARG A 284 20.06 -9.07 -10.96
C ARG A 284 21.22 -9.95 -10.51
N ASP A 285 21.67 -9.81 -9.27
CA ASP A 285 22.74 -10.63 -8.69
C ASP A 285 22.35 -12.12 -8.63
N LYS A 286 21.05 -12.42 -8.57
CA LYS A 286 20.51 -13.78 -8.68
C LYS A 286 20.28 -14.27 -10.11
N GLY A 287 20.64 -13.47 -11.11
CA GLY A 287 20.44 -13.80 -12.53
C GLY A 287 18.98 -13.79 -12.97
N LEU A 288 18.09 -13.19 -12.19
CA LEU A 288 16.69 -13.02 -12.57
C LEU A 288 16.55 -11.81 -13.51
N ASP A 289 15.70 -11.94 -14.52
CA ASP A 289 15.30 -10.81 -15.36
C ASP A 289 14.54 -9.79 -14.50
N ASP A 290 15.00 -8.55 -14.45
CA ASP A 290 14.37 -7.43 -13.72
C ASP A 290 13.32 -6.69 -14.58
N ASN A 291 13.09 -7.17 -15.81
CA ASN A 291 12.13 -6.64 -16.74
C ASN A 291 11.41 -7.73 -17.58
N PRO A 292 10.91 -8.83 -16.98
CA PRO A 292 10.13 -9.84 -17.70
C PRO A 292 8.79 -9.27 -18.19
N SER A 293 8.09 -10.03 -19.02
CA SER A 293 6.70 -9.70 -19.34
C SER A 293 5.82 -9.80 -18.10
N LEU A 294 4.84 -8.90 -17.99
CA LEU A 294 3.97 -8.79 -16.82
C LEU A 294 3.24 -10.10 -16.50
N ILE A 295 2.88 -10.88 -17.53
CA ILE A 295 2.16 -12.14 -17.37
C ILE A 295 3.04 -13.27 -16.82
N GLY A 296 4.34 -13.27 -17.13
CA GLY A 296 5.32 -14.25 -16.67
C GLY A 296 6.08 -13.82 -15.42
N ALA A 297 5.96 -12.55 -15.02
CA ALA A 297 6.65 -12.00 -13.87
C ALA A 297 6.18 -12.64 -12.56
N SER A 298 7.14 -13.20 -11.80
CA SER A 298 6.93 -13.59 -10.42
C SER A 298 6.58 -12.38 -9.55
N VAL A 299 6.11 -12.59 -8.32
CA VAL A 299 5.82 -11.46 -7.42
C VAL A 299 7.08 -10.65 -7.13
N ALA A 300 8.22 -11.30 -6.89
CA ALA A 300 9.50 -10.61 -6.73
C ALA A 300 9.84 -9.73 -7.95
N GLN A 301 9.67 -10.24 -9.17
CA GLN A 301 9.90 -9.46 -10.39
C GLN A 301 8.88 -8.32 -10.57
N ARG A 302 7.63 -8.51 -10.13
CA ARG A 302 6.62 -7.45 -10.11
C ARG A 302 6.96 -6.33 -9.14
N LEU A 303 7.53 -6.65 -7.98
CA LEU A 303 8.05 -5.64 -7.06
C LEU A 303 9.17 -4.82 -7.70
N ALA A 304 10.04 -5.50 -8.45
CA ALA A 304 11.09 -4.85 -9.21
C ALA A 304 10.58 -3.99 -10.37
N PHE A 305 9.32 -4.05 -10.79
CA PHE A 305 8.80 -3.11 -11.80
C PHE A 305 8.67 -1.67 -11.26
N GLY A 306 8.53 -1.52 -9.95
CA GLY A 306 8.44 -0.21 -9.29
C GLY A 306 7.31 0.66 -9.84
N SER A 307 7.63 1.91 -10.20
CA SER A 307 6.62 2.89 -10.67
C SER A 307 6.07 2.61 -12.06
N ARG A 308 6.65 1.63 -12.78
CA ARG A 308 6.19 1.23 -14.11
C ARG A 308 4.95 0.36 -14.04
N LEU A 309 4.72 -0.30 -12.91
CA LEU A 309 3.56 -1.13 -12.65
C LEU A 309 2.45 -0.28 -12.01
N SER A 310 1.33 -0.13 -12.70
CA SER A 310 0.09 0.38 -12.15
C SER A 310 -0.84 -0.78 -11.81
N THR A 311 -1.62 -0.67 -10.74
CA THR A 311 -2.63 -1.67 -10.35
C THR A 311 -3.96 -0.99 -10.09
N THR A 312 -5.00 -1.43 -10.79
CA THR A 312 -6.37 -0.96 -10.65
C THR A 312 -7.25 -2.10 -10.12
N PRO A 313 -7.83 -1.98 -8.92
CA PRO A 313 -8.72 -3.01 -8.39
C PRO A 313 -10.01 -3.09 -9.21
N LEU A 314 -10.43 -4.30 -9.58
CA LEU A 314 -11.66 -4.52 -10.34
C LEU A 314 -12.84 -4.66 -9.37
N ARG A 315 -13.28 -3.52 -8.81
CA ARG A 315 -14.41 -3.48 -7.88
C ARG A 315 -15.73 -3.50 -8.64
N ARG A 316 -16.67 -4.33 -8.17
CA ARG A 316 -18.01 -4.40 -8.73
C ARG A 316 -18.90 -3.32 -8.11
N GLY A 317 -19.27 -2.31 -8.90
CA GLY A 317 -20.28 -1.32 -8.51
C GLY A 317 -21.68 -1.95 -8.43
N TRP A 318 -22.31 -1.94 -7.25
CA TRP A 318 -23.73 -2.26 -7.14
C TRP A 318 -24.55 -1.03 -7.53
N GLY A 319 -24.95 -0.94 -8.81
CA GLY A 319 -25.90 0.06 -9.29
C GLY A 319 -25.36 1.49 -9.47
N ARG A 320 -24.09 1.75 -9.16
CA ARG A 320 -23.37 2.96 -9.58
C ARG A 320 -22.46 2.60 -10.74
N ARG A 321 -22.56 3.32 -11.87
CA ARG A 321 -21.48 3.36 -12.85
C ARG A 321 -20.20 3.69 -12.09
N SER A 322 -19.10 3.01 -12.37
CA SER A 322 -17.75 3.43 -11.96
C SER A 322 -17.36 4.71 -12.72
N GLY A 323 -18.19 5.75 -12.63
CA GLY A 323 -18.17 6.92 -13.51
C GLY A 323 -17.12 7.96 -13.15
N ASP A 324 -16.53 7.85 -11.95
CA ASP A 324 -15.64 8.89 -11.42
C ASP A 324 -14.18 8.44 -11.25
N GLU A 325 -13.86 7.15 -11.45
CA GLU A 325 -12.46 6.69 -11.42
C GLU A 325 -11.83 6.83 -12.81
N PRO A 326 -10.68 7.52 -12.94
CA PRO A 326 -9.94 7.60 -14.20
C PRO A 326 -9.66 6.20 -14.73
N SER A 327 -9.99 5.97 -16.00
CA SER A 327 -9.68 4.69 -16.62
C SER A 327 -8.17 4.52 -16.76
N PRO A 328 -7.63 3.32 -16.58
CA PRO A 328 -6.19 3.09 -16.68
C PRO A 328 -5.67 3.44 -18.08
N GLU A 329 -4.47 4.02 -18.12
CA GLU A 329 -3.70 4.18 -19.35
C GLU A 329 -3.33 2.82 -19.92
N MET A 330 -3.44 2.69 -21.24
CA MET A 330 -3.20 1.48 -22.01
C MET A 330 -2.22 1.70 -23.17
N ALA A 331 -2.04 2.94 -23.61
CA ALA A 331 -1.12 3.28 -24.69
C ALA A 331 0.31 2.85 -24.35
N GLY A 332 0.92 2.01 -25.19
CA GLY A 332 2.29 1.53 -25.03
C GLY A 332 2.52 0.63 -23.80
N ARG A 333 1.47 0.10 -23.17
CA ARG A 333 1.57 -0.70 -21.94
C ARG A 333 1.19 -2.16 -22.15
N GLU A 334 1.95 -3.06 -21.54
CA GLU A 334 1.47 -4.42 -21.29
C GLU A 334 0.36 -4.37 -20.25
N PHE A 335 -0.54 -5.35 -20.25
CA PHE A 335 -1.52 -5.46 -19.18
C PHE A 335 -1.87 -6.88 -18.82
N LEU A 336 -2.34 -7.05 -17.59
CA LEU A 336 -2.78 -8.31 -17.02
C LEU A 336 -4.03 -8.11 -16.18
N LEU A 337 -5.12 -8.74 -16.59
CA LEU A 337 -6.29 -8.99 -15.76
C LEU A 337 -6.06 -10.27 -14.96
N SER A 338 -6.29 -10.22 -13.65
CA SER A 338 -6.21 -11.41 -12.78
C SER A 338 -7.25 -11.36 -11.68
N GLY A 339 -7.60 -12.51 -11.11
CA GLY A 339 -8.56 -12.64 -10.01
C GLY A 339 -9.13 -14.05 -9.93
N SER A 340 -10.18 -14.23 -9.11
CA SER A 340 -10.97 -15.46 -9.10
C SER A 340 -12.46 -15.19 -9.24
N VAL A 341 -13.15 -16.15 -9.84
CA VAL A 341 -14.61 -16.15 -9.98
C VAL A 341 -15.15 -17.30 -9.15
N GLU A 342 -16.10 -16.99 -8.28
CA GLU A 342 -16.81 -17.97 -7.45
C GLU A 342 -18.28 -17.98 -7.85
N LYS A 343 -18.84 -19.16 -8.09
CA LYS A 343 -20.25 -19.31 -8.46
C LYS A 343 -21.12 -18.70 -7.35
N PHE A 344 -22.04 -17.83 -7.75
CA PHE A 344 -22.98 -17.21 -6.83
C PHE A 344 -24.31 -17.95 -6.87
N GLU A 345 -24.61 -18.70 -5.83
CA GLU A 345 -25.95 -19.28 -5.62
C GLU A 345 -26.77 -18.34 -4.73
N ARG A 346 -27.93 -17.89 -5.21
CA ARG A 346 -28.86 -17.12 -4.38
C ARG A 346 -29.45 -18.05 -3.32
N PRO A 347 -29.35 -17.73 -2.02
CA PRO A 347 -30.07 -18.47 -0.97
C PRO A 347 -31.57 -18.45 -1.28
N GLY A 348 -32.18 -19.65 -1.38
CA GLY A 348 -33.63 -19.81 -1.64
C GLY A 348 -34.06 -19.79 -3.11
N ALA A 349 -33.13 -19.73 -4.09
CA ALA A 349 -33.50 -19.90 -5.50
C ALA A 349 -33.86 -21.37 -5.83
N PRO A 350 -34.86 -21.65 -6.68
CA PRO A 350 -35.22 -23.00 -7.07
C PRO A 350 -34.02 -23.75 -7.69
N ARG A 351 -33.77 -24.98 -7.23
CA ARG A 351 -32.67 -25.86 -7.68
C ARG A 351 -32.66 -26.17 -9.18
N ASP A 352 -33.71 -25.81 -9.91
CA ASP A 352 -33.93 -26.18 -11.32
C ASP A 352 -34.28 -24.99 -12.24
N SER A 353 -33.81 -23.78 -11.89
CA SER A 353 -34.15 -22.55 -12.64
C SER A 353 -33.37 -22.35 -13.96
N GLY A 354 -32.76 -23.40 -14.53
CA GLY A 354 -31.95 -23.26 -15.76
C GLY A 354 -30.71 -22.38 -15.61
N GLN A 355 -30.33 -22.01 -14.38
CA GLN A 355 -29.18 -21.14 -14.04
C GLN A 355 -27.80 -21.80 -14.19
N ASN A 356 -27.70 -22.96 -14.87
CA ASN A 356 -26.43 -23.67 -15.04
C ASN A 356 -25.46 -23.00 -16.02
N THR A 357 -25.89 -21.99 -16.77
CA THR A 357 -25.02 -21.25 -17.70
C THR A 357 -24.60 -19.90 -17.11
N ARG A 358 -23.34 -19.81 -16.67
CA ARG A 358 -22.76 -18.53 -16.23
C ARG A 358 -22.50 -17.63 -17.44
N SER A 359 -22.97 -16.39 -17.37
CA SER A 359 -22.66 -15.34 -18.35
C SER A 359 -22.45 -14.00 -17.66
N GLY A 360 -21.67 -13.12 -18.30
CA GLY A 360 -21.50 -11.72 -17.94
C GLY A 360 -20.07 -11.21 -18.01
N MET A 361 -19.93 -9.89 -17.90
CA MET A 361 -18.65 -9.17 -18.05
C MET A 361 -17.77 -9.32 -16.80
N ILE A 362 -16.49 -9.70 -16.97
CA ILE A 362 -15.50 -9.55 -15.89
C ILE A 362 -14.93 -8.14 -15.95
N ALA A 363 -14.27 -7.77 -17.06
CA ALA A 363 -13.76 -6.44 -17.29
C ALA A 363 -13.64 -6.11 -18.79
N ALA A 364 -13.92 -4.87 -19.19
CA ALA A 364 -13.69 -4.37 -20.54
C ALA A 364 -13.35 -2.87 -20.54
N GLN A 365 -12.51 -2.44 -21.48
CA GLN A 365 -12.23 -1.02 -21.73
C GLN A 365 -12.11 -0.81 -23.24
N GLY A 366 -12.45 0.39 -23.71
CA GLY A 366 -12.51 0.68 -25.15
C GLY A 366 -13.72 0.07 -25.84
N ASN A 367 -13.62 -0.15 -27.15
CA ASN A 367 -14.74 -0.45 -28.04
C ASN A 367 -14.37 -1.48 -29.14
N LYS A 368 -15.23 -1.69 -30.15
CA LYS A 368 -14.97 -2.66 -31.25
C LYS A 368 -13.80 -2.25 -32.14
N THR A 369 -13.41 -0.99 -32.14
CA THR A 369 -12.28 -0.48 -32.93
C THR A 369 -10.98 -0.66 -32.18
N ASN A 370 -10.92 -0.18 -30.94
CA ASN A 370 -9.76 -0.31 -30.05
C ASN A 370 -10.25 -0.58 -28.64
N GLY A 371 -9.95 -1.76 -28.11
CA GLY A 371 -10.40 -2.16 -26.77
C GLY A 371 -10.06 -3.61 -26.42
N TYR A 372 -10.29 -3.98 -25.17
CA TYR A 372 -10.19 -5.37 -24.72
C TYR A 372 -11.40 -5.75 -23.86
N GLY A 373 -11.69 -7.05 -23.81
CA GLY A 373 -12.75 -7.58 -22.97
C GLY A 373 -12.46 -8.98 -22.48
N LEU A 374 -12.65 -9.21 -21.18
CA LEU A 374 -12.68 -10.52 -20.55
C LEU A 374 -14.08 -10.76 -20.00
N TYR A 375 -14.73 -11.83 -20.46
CA TYR A 375 -16.12 -12.09 -20.10
C TYR A 375 -16.48 -13.56 -20.21
N ILE A 376 -17.51 -13.98 -19.47
CA ILE A 376 -18.05 -15.34 -19.53
C ILE A 376 -19.28 -15.31 -20.41
N LEU A 377 -19.38 -16.23 -21.37
CA LEU A 377 -20.59 -16.45 -22.16
C LEU A 377 -20.85 -17.94 -22.24
N ASN A 378 -22.05 -18.38 -21.84
CA ASN A 378 -22.44 -19.80 -21.84
C ASN A 378 -21.40 -20.69 -21.14
N ASN A 379 -20.93 -20.25 -19.96
CA ASN A 379 -19.94 -20.93 -19.14
C ASN A 379 -18.55 -21.11 -19.80
N THR A 380 -18.27 -20.34 -20.85
CA THR A 380 -16.98 -20.25 -21.53
C THR A 380 -16.35 -18.88 -21.25
N LEU A 381 -15.07 -18.85 -20.87
CA LEU A 381 -14.33 -17.60 -20.66
C LEU A 381 -13.78 -17.12 -22.01
N HIS A 382 -14.09 -15.89 -22.41
CA HIS A 382 -13.63 -15.26 -23.64
C HIS A 382 -12.74 -14.07 -23.33
N PHE A 383 -11.62 -13.97 -24.03
CA PHE A 383 -10.74 -12.81 -24.03
C PHE A 383 -10.60 -12.27 -25.45
N VAL A 384 -10.91 -10.99 -25.63
CA VAL A 384 -10.86 -10.30 -26.93
C VAL A 384 -9.96 -9.07 -26.85
N ILE A 385 -9.19 -8.82 -27.91
CA ILE A 385 -8.42 -7.61 -28.14
C ILE A 385 -8.75 -7.08 -29.53
N ASN A 386 -9.29 -5.88 -29.59
CA ASN A 386 -9.61 -5.16 -30.83
C ASN A 386 -8.54 -4.10 -31.09
N GLN A 387 -7.94 -4.12 -32.29
CA GLN A 387 -6.97 -3.11 -32.70
C GLN A 387 -7.28 -2.68 -34.13
N ASN A 388 -7.54 -1.39 -34.31
CA ASN A 388 -7.93 -0.80 -35.60
C ASN A 388 -9.09 -1.56 -36.28
N GLY A 389 -10.09 -1.97 -35.50
CA GLY A 389 -11.27 -2.70 -35.98
C GLY A 389 -11.07 -4.20 -36.20
N LYS A 390 -9.85 -4.73 -36.02
CA LYS A 390 -9.56 -6.17 -36.10
C LYS A 390 -9.65 -6.81 -34.72
N ALA A 391 -10.55 -7.76 -34.55
CA ALA A 391 -10.71 -8.53 -33.31
C ALA A 391 -9.84 -9.79 -33.31
N ASN A 392 -9.01 -9.96 -32.28
CA ASN A 392 -8.36 -11.23 -31.95
C ASN A 392 -9.02 -11.79 -30.70
N ARG A 393 -9.45 -13.06 -30.76
CA ARG A 393 -10.24 -13.69 -29.70
C ARG A 393 -9.68 -15.06 -29.35
N ILE A 394 -9.55 -15.32 -28.06
CA ILE A 394 -9.24 -16.63 -27.50
C ILE A 394 -10.28 -16.99 -26.43
N SER A 395 -10.52 -18.28 -26.22
CA SER A 395 -11.57 -18.74 -25.30
C SER A 395 -11.15 -20.02 -24.59
N SER A 396 -11.70 -20.26 -23.39
CA SER A 396 -11.50 -21.52 -22.66
C SER A 396 -12.14 -22.71 -23.37
N PRO A 397 -11.52 -23.90 -23.33
CA PRO A 397 -12.17 -25.12 -23.79
C PRO A 397 -13.20 -25.58 -22.75
N GLY A 398 -14.44 -25.83 -23.18
CA GLY A 398 -15.47 -26.47 -22.35
C GLY A 398 -16.00 -25.62 -21.18
N THR A 399 -16.61 -26.33 -20.23
CA THR A 399 -17.33 -25.79 -19.07
C THR A 399 -16.34 -25.40 -17.96
N LEU A 400 -16.31 -24.12 -17.56
CA LEU A 400 -15.50 -23.64 -16.43
C LEU A 400 -15.88 -24.34 -15.11
N PRO A 401 -14.94 -24.55 -14.16
CA PRO A 401 -15.23 -25.00 -12.79
C PRO A 401 -16.11 -24.02 -12.01
N ASP A 402 -16.81 -24.46 -10.98
CA ASP A 402 -17.67 -23.58 -10.16
C ASP A 402 -16.88 -22.41 -9.54
N ASN A 403 -15.65 -22.68 -9.10
CA ASN A 403 -14.71 -21.69 -8.59
C ASN A 403 -13.40 -21.84 -9.34
N PHE A 404 -12.88 -20.77 -9.92
CA PHE A 404 -11.63 -20.80 -10.68
C PHE A 404 -10.87 -19.47 -10.58
N SER A 405 -9.54 -19.52 -10.68
CA SER A 405 -8.70 -18.35 -10.89
C SER A 405 -8.54 -18.06 -12.38
N PHE A 406 -8.38 -16.80 -12.76
CA PHE A 406 -8.11 -16.41 -14.15
C PHE A 406 -6.93 -15.46 -14.23
N ARG A 407 -6.19 -15.56 -15.33
CA ARG A 407 -5.25 -14.53 -15.80
C ARG A 407 -5.44 -14.31 -17.30
N ALA A 408 -5.53 -13.07 -17.75
CA ALA A 408 -5.64 -12.73 -19.17
C ALA A 408 -4.91 -11.43 -19.46
N GLY A 409 -4.05 -11.40 -20.48
CA GLY A 409 -3.21 -10.22 -20.70
C GLY A 409 -2.64 -10.11 -22.10
N LEU A 410 -2.05 -8.95 -22.39
CA LEU A 410 -1.35 -8.60 -23.62
C LEU A 410 0.10 -8.19 -23.28
N GLN A 411 1.06 -8.83 -23.93
CA GLN A 411 2.49 -8.62 -23.72
C GLN A 411 3.10 -7.65 -24.74
N ARG A 412 4.32 -7.14 -24.48
CA ARG A 412 5.05 -6.19 -25.34
C ARG A 412 5.21 -6.67 -26.77
N ASP A 413 5.44 -7.96 -26.93
CA ASP A 413 5.61 -8.58 -28.23
C ASP A 413 4.29 -8.73 -29.00
N GLY A 414 3.14 -8.38 -28.41
CA GLY A 414 1.80 -8.54 -28.99
C GLY A 414 1.15 -9.88 -28.69
N THR A 415 1.74 -10.74 -27.87
CA THR A 415 1.15 -12.03 -27.47
C THR A 415 0.03 -11.80 -26.46
N MET A 416 -1.17 -12.30 -26.78
CA MET A 416 -2.30 -12.35 -25.85
C MET A 416 -2.47 -13.76 -25.31
N GLN A 417 -2.72 -13.92 -24.01
CA GLN A 417 -2.87 -15.23 -23.37
C GLN A 417 -4.03 -15.24 -22.39
N LEU A 418 -4.56 -16.45 -22.16
CA LEU A 418 -5.62 -16.74 -21.22
C LEU A 418 -5.25 -17.97 -20.39
N PHE A 419 -5.40 -17.84 -19.08
CA PHE A 419 -5.15 -18.88 -18.08
C PHE A 419 -6.38 -19.09 -17.22
N VAL A 420 -6.60 -20.35 -16.84
CA VAL A 420 -7.58 -20.75 -15.82
C VAL A 420 -6.85 -21.69 -14.86
N ASP A 421 -6.96 -21.42 -13.56
CA ASP A 421 -6.27 -22.18 -12.49
C ASP A 421 -4.76 -22.35 -12.76
N ASP A 422 -4.14 -21.23 -13.14
CA ASP A 422 -2.72 -21.11 -13.52
C ASP A 422 -2.24 -21.95 -14.70
N LYS A 423 -3.14 -22.67 -15.37
CA LYS A 423 -2.88 -23.39 -16.61
C LYS A 423 -3.18 -22.49 -17.81
N GLU A 424 -2.21 -22.37 -18.73
CA GLU A 424 -2.45 -21.72 -20.02
C GLU A 424 -3.47 -22.53 -20.82
N ILE A 425 -4.57 -21.89 -21.20
CA ILE A 425 -5.67 -22.53 -21.96
C ILE A 425 -5.75 -22.05 -23.40
N ALA A 426 -5.27 -20.84 -23.69
CA ALA A 426 -5.19 -20.33 -25.06
C ALA A 426 -4.20 -19.15 -25.17
N ALA A 427 -3.61 -19.00 -26.36
CA ALA A 427 -2.77 -17.87 -26.73
C ALA A 427 -2.97 -17.50 -28.21
N ALA A 428 -2.74 -16.23 -28.56
CA ALA A 428 -2.76 -15.75 -29.94
C ALA A 428 -1.82 -14.55 -30.13
N LYS A 429 -1.49 -14.23 -31.39
CA LYS A 429 -0.71 -13.05 -31.73
C LYS A 429 -1.61 -11.91 -32.20
N THR A 430 -1.39 -10.73 -31.63
CA THR A 430 -2.08 -9.48 -32.01
C THR A 430 -1.11 -8.55 -32.75
N SER A 431 -1.52 -7.31 -33.03
CA SER A 431 -0.70 -6.33 -33.77
C SER A 431 0.34 -5.61 -32.89
N GLY A 432 0.49 -6.03 -31.62
CA GLY A 432 1.36 -5.37 -30.64
C GLY A 432 0.56 -4.76 -29.49
N LEU A 433 1.15 -3.82 -28.77
CA LEU A 433 0.47 -3.03 -27.74
C LEU A 433 -0.52 -2.02 -28.35
N PHE A 434 -1.43 -1.50 -27.54
CA PHE A 434 -2.27 -0.37 -27.96
C PHE A 434 -1.41 0.86 -28.21
N LYS A 435 -1.62 1.55 -29.33
CA LYS A 435 -0.84 2.77 -29.68
C LYS A 435 -1.35 4.03 -28.98
N ASN A 436 -2.65 4.07 -28.71
CA ASN A 436 -3.35 5.19 -28.08
C ASN A 436 -4.19 4.64 -26.92
N ASP A 437 -4.58 5.54 -26.01
CA ASP A 437 -5.52 5.19 -24.95
C ASP A 437 -6.91 4.86 -25.49
N LEU A 438 -7.67 4.16 -24.66
CA LEU A 438 -8.96 3.60 -25.03
C LEU A 438 -10.08 4.58 -24.71
N SER A 439 -10.91 4.87 -25.70
CA SER A 439 -11.93 5.93 -25.65
C SER A 439 -13.07 5.67 -24.66
N SER A 440 -13.44 4.40 -24.43
CA SER A 440 -14.53 4.03 -23.52
C SER A 440 -13.96 3.58 -22.18
N PRO A 441 -14.55 4.00 -21.05
CA PRO A 441 -13.98 3.78 -19.73
C PRO A 441 -13.95 2.30 -19.34
N LEU A 442 -13.21 1.98 -18.28
CA LEU A 442 -13.18 0.65 -17.70
C LEU A 442 -14.57 0.26 -17.15
N ARG A 443 -15.07 -0.90 -17.58
CA ARG A 443 -16.34 -1.51 -17.18
C ARG A 443 -16.03 -2.81 -16.46
N VAL A 444 -16.61 -3.02 -15.28
CA VAL A 444 -16.34 -4.19 -14.41
C VAL A 444 -17.63 -4.82 -13.93
N GLY A 445 -17.76 -6.14 -14.09
CA GLY A 445 -18.90 -6.91 -13.57
C GLY A 445 -20.23 -6.72 -14.32
N ALA A 446 -20.33 -5.73 -15.21
CA ALA A 446 -21.44 -5.52 -16.13
C ALA A 446 -20.98 -4.64 -17.30
N ASP A 447 -21.67 -4.76 -18.44
CA ASP A 447 -21.53 -3.84 -19.57
C ASP A 447 -22.93 -3.46 -20.09
N ASP A 448 -23.26 -2.18 -20.00
CA ASP A 448 -24.50 -1.53 -20.46
C ASP A 448 -24.32 -0.79 -21.80
N SER A 449 -23.11 -0.80 -22.37
CA SER A 449 -22.77 -0.10 -23.61
C SER A 449 -23.58 -0.65 -24.79
N LYS A 450 -23.81 0.18 -25.81
CA LYS A 450 -24.62 -0.17 -26.99
C LYS A 450 -23.81 -0.09 -28.28
N GLY A 451 -24.20 -0.90 -29.27
CA GLY A 451 -23.61 -0.87 -30.61
C GLY A 451 -22.08 -1.01 -30.61
N ASN A 452 -21.41 -0.06 -31.26
CA ASN A 452 -19.96 -0.09 -31.45
C ASN A 452 -19.15 0.21 -30.18
N GLU A 453 -19.76 0.74 -29.12
CA GLU A 453 -19.08 1.00 -27.84
C GLU A 453 -18.72 -0.29 -27.09
N ARG A 454 -19.36 -1.41 -27.44
CA ARG A 454 -19.01 -2.74 -26.91
C ARG A 454 -17.67 -3.19 -27.44
N VAL A 455 -17.00 -4.06 -26.70
CA VAL A 455 -15.76 -4.70 -27.17
C VAL A 455 -16.03 -6.00 -27.95
N ALA A 456 -17.23 -6.55 -27.83
CA ALA A 456 -17.65 -7.74 -28.55
C ALA A 456 -19.17 -7.84 -28.63
N ASP A 457 -19.65 -8.80 -29.42
CA ASP A 457 -21.06 -9.18 -29.43
C ASP A 457 -21.35 -10.16 -28.30
N TYR A 458 -22.25 -9.76 -27.39
CA TYR A 458 -22.82 -10.57 -26.32
C TYR A 458 -24.33 -10.29 -26.19
N PRO A 459 -25.14 -11.27 -25.70
CA PRO A 459 -26.61 -11.19 -25.69
C PRO A 459 -27.15 -9.92 -25.00
N THR A 460 -28.20 -9.35 -25.59
CA THR A 460 -28.69 -7.98 -25.39
C THR A 460 -29.64 -7.78 -24.21
N ALA A 461 -29.70 -8.68 -23.23
CA ALA A 461 -30.37 -8.36 -21.97
C ALA A 461 -29.71 -7.08 -21.42
N GLU A 462 -30.51 -6.07 -21.08
CA GLU A 462 -30.13 -4.64 -21.03
C GLU A 462 -28.89 -4.27 -20.19
N ASN A 463 -28.31 -5.23 -19.46
CA ASN A 463 -26.99 -5.16 -18.83
C ASN A 463 -26.32 -6.55 -18.87
N PHE A 464 -25.18 -6.72 -19.56
CA PHE A 464 -24.44 -7.99 -19.60
C PHE A 464 -23.69 -8.25 -18.28
N ARG A 465 -24.46 -8.56 -17.24
CA ARG A 465 -24.03 -8.60 -15.84
C ARG A 465 -23.47 -9.96 -15.43
N LEU A 466 -22.33 -9.96 -14.75
CA LEU A 466 -21.69 -11.15 -14.21
C LEU A 466 -22.52 -11.79 -13.09
N MET A 467 -23.03 -12.99 -13.32
CA MET A 467 -23.78 -13.77 -12.33
C MET A 467 -22.86 -14.63 -11.45
N ALA A 468 -21.81 -14.00 -10.88
CA ALA A 468 -20.83 -14.64 -10.01
C ALA A 468 -20.22 -13.61 -9.04
N ARG A 469 -19.53 -14.12 -8.01
CA ARG A 469 -18.66 -13.32 -7.14
C ARG A 469 -17.29 -13.18 -7.80
N LEU A 470 -16.76 -11.96 -7.82
CA LEU A 470 -15.44 -11.65 -8.35
C LEU A 470 -14.55 -11.28 -7.16
N ASN A 471 -13.55 -12.11 -6.89
CA ASN A 471 -12.71 -12.02 -5.69
C ASN A 471 -11.28 -11.64 -6.08
N ASN A 472 -10.66 -10.71 -5.34
CA ASN A 472 -9.29 -10.24 -5.52
C ASN A 472 -8.92 -9.87 -6.98
N ALA A 473 -9.91 -9.41 -7.76
CA ALA A 473 -9.68 -9.12 -9.16
C ALA A 473 -9.03 -7.74 -9.35
N LYS A 474 -8.08 -7.67 -10.28
CA LYS A 474 -7.30 -6.49 -10.59
C LYS A 474 -6.90 -6.44 -12.07
N LEU A 475 -6.64 -5.23 -12.53
CA LEU A 475 -5.94 -4.94 -13.78
C LEU A 475 -4.59 -4.34 -13.43
N GLU A 476 -3.53 -4.96 -13.90
CA GLU A 476 -2.17 -4.44 -13.82
C GLU A 476 -1.75 -3.93 -15.20
N THR A 477 -1.14 -2.74 -15.28
CA THR A 477 -0.53 -2.25 -16.51
C THR A 477 0.95 -1.97 -16.27
N LEU A 478 1.80 -2.38 -17.21
CA LEU A 478 3.25 -2.21 -17.14
C LEU A 478 3.70 -1.33 -18.30
N GLY A 479 4.18 -0.14 -17.97
CA GLY A 479 4.81 0.77 -18.93
C GLY A 479 6.21 0.32 -19.34
N GLU A 480 6.65 0.83 -20.48
CA GLU A 480 8.07 0.83 -20.80
C GLU A 480 8.85 1.45 -19.63
N GLY A 481 9.99 0.84 -19.29
CA GLY A 481 10.85 1.46 -18.32
C GLY A 481 11.25 2.83 -18.81
N MET A 482 11.39 3.80 -17.89
CA MET A 482 12.49 4.73 -18.09
C MET A 482 13.69 3.84 -18.44
N ALA A 483 14.26 4.06 -19.62
CA ALA A 483 15.48 3.38 -20.02
C ALA A 483 16.38 3.40 -18.78
N ALA A 484 16.94 2.24 -18.42
CA ALA A 484 18.02 2.20 -17.43
C ALA A 484 18.93 3.40 -17.78
N PRO A 485 19.26 4.29 -16.83
CA PRO A 485 20.11 5.43 -17.12
C PRO A 485 21.28 4.86 -17.91
N THR A 486 21.41 5.35 -19.14
CA THR A 486 22.35 4.79 -20.10
C THR A 486 23.68 4.77 -19.37
N VAL A 487 24.27 3.58 -19.19
CA VAL A 487 25.61 3.50 -18.64
C VAL A 487 26.50 4.15 -19.69
N VAL A 488 26.77 5.45 -19.50
CA VAL A 488 27.62 6.21 -20.40
C VAL A 488 29.05 5.86 -20.04
N THR A 489 29.74 5.25 -21.00
CA THR A 489 31.17 4.96 -20.98
C THR A 489 31.96 6.27 -21.11
N GLY A 490 32.31 6.87 -19.99
CA GLY A 490 33.20 8.03 -19.90
C GLY A 490 33.64 8.25 -18.45
N LYS A 491 34.89 8.69 -18.22
CA LYS A 491 35.37 9.02 -16.88
C LYS A 491 34.59 10.24 -16.37
N ILE A 492 33.78 10.05 -15.33
CA ILE A 492 33.06 11.13 -14.65
C ILE A 492 34.07 11.88 -13.79
N ASP A 493 34.27 13.17 -14.06
CA ASP A 493 35.21 14.00 -13.32
C ASP A 493 34.67 14.38 -11.93
N ARG A 494 33.34 14.55 -11.81
CA ARG A 494 32.66 14.91 -10.57
C ARG A 494 31.14 14.66 -10.63
N THR A 495 30.54 14.29 -9.50
CA THR A 495 29.08 14.31 -9.31
C THR A 495 28.62 15.64 -8.71
N VAL A 496 27.57 16.23 -9.26
CA VAL A 496 26.93 17.47 -8.81
C VAL A 496 25.47 17.15 -8.46
N VAL A 497 25.07 17.42 -7.23
CA VAL A 497 23.69 17.21 -6.75
C VAL A 497 23.03 18.56 -6.51
N LEU A 498 21.83 18.73 -7.06
CA LEU A 498 20.97 19.90 -6.89
C LEU A 498 19.61 19.45 -6.37
N GLY A 499 19.19 19.98 -5.22
CA GLY A 499 17.91 19.69 -4.59
C GLY A 499 16.89 20.82 -4.74
N VAL A 500 15.70 20.61 -4.18
CA VAL A 500 14.64 21.62 -4.07
C VAL A 500 14.33 21.90 -2.61
N ILE A 501 14.26 23.17 -2.23
CA ILE A 501 13.82 23.57 -0.89
C ILE A 501 12.31 23.37 -0.79
N LYS A 502 11.92 22.42 0.06
CA LYS A 502 10.54 22.06 0.34
C LYS A 502 9.68 23.30 0.64
N ASP A 503 8.52 23.41 0.00
CA ASP A 503 7.51 24.47 0.17
C ASP A 503 7.97 25.90 -0.19
N VAL A 504 9.14 26.06 -0.83
CA VAL A 504 9.74 27.39 -1.11
C VAL A 504 9.86 27.69 -2.61
N MET A 505 9.62 26.72 -3.50
CA MET A 505 9.80 26.86 -4.95
C MET A 505 11.17 27.42 -5.35
N LYS A 506 12.23 26.91 -4.71
CA LYS A 506 13.62 27.28 -4.97
C LYS A 506 14.50 26.05 -5.02
N TYR A 507 15.56 26.11 -5.82
CA TYR A 507 16.65 25.16 -5.70
C TYR A 507 17.40 25.36 -4.38
N ASP A 508 17.96 24.28 -3.82
CA ASP A 508 18.74 24.33 -2.57
C ASP A 508 20.09 25.06 -2.72
N GLN A 509 20.55 25.20 -3.96
CA GLN A 509 21.74 25.96 -4.32
C GLN A 509 21.36 27.00 -5.37
N GLN A 510 21.76 28.26 -5.14
CA GLN A 510 21.61 29.35 -6.10
C GLN A 510 22.83 29.51 -7.01
N LEU A 511 23.98 28.92 -6.62
CA LEU A 511 25.22 28.94 -7.37
C LEU A 511 25.85 27.56 -7.37
N LEU A 512 26.02 26.99 -8.57
CA LEU A 512 26.81 25.79 -8.82
C LEU A 512 28.13 26.21 -9.48
N THR A 513 29.26 25.61 -9.09
CA THR A 513 30.56 25.87 -9.74
C THR A 513 31.13 24.59 -10.33
N VAL A 514 31.41 24.62 -11.64
CA VAL A 514 31.91 23.47 -12.41
C VAL A 514 33.07 23.88 -13.32
N LYS A 515 33.93 22.93 -13.70
CA LYS A 515 35.09 23.19 -14.55
C LYS A 515 34.72 23.06 -16.03
N ALA A 516 35.16 24.02 -16.84
CA ALA A 516 34.98 24.01 -18.30
C ALA A 516 35.50 22.71 -18.93
N GLY A 517 34.71 22.14 -19.83
CA GLY A 517 35.05 20.91 -20.57
C GLY A 517 35.04 19.60 -19.78
N SER A 518 34.79 19.66 -18.46
CA SER A 518 34.66 18.45 -17.62
C SER A 518 33.37 17.69 -17.91
N THR A 519 33.37 16.37 -17.67
CA THR A 519 32.18 15.53 -17.73
C THR A 519 31.66 15.30 -16.31
N ILE A 520 30.45 15.77 -16.03
CA ILE A 520 29.83 15.64 -14.71
C ILE A 520 28.66 14.65 -14.75
N GLU A 521 28.44 13.98 -13.63
CA GLU A 521 27.16 13.35 -13.32
C GLU A 521 26.31 14.37 -12.58
N PHE A 522 25.23 14.82 -13.21
CA PHE A 522 24.30 15.77 -12.63
C PHE A 522 23.08 15.03 -12.07
N VAL A 523 22.81 15.21 -10.78
CA VAL A 523 21.67 14.61 -10.07
C VAL A 523 20.73 15.74 -9.64
N PHE A 524 19.52 15.75 -10.18
CA PHE A 524 18.45 16.64 -9.73
C PHE A 524 17.50 15.88 -8.82
N GLN A 525 17.33 16.34 -7.58
CA GLN A 525 16.50 15.69 -6.56
C GLN A 525 15.31 16.59 -6.20
N ASN A 526 14.09 16.06 -6.34
CA ASN A 526 12.88 16.77 -5.96
C ASN A 526 12.38 16.31 -4.58
N THR A 527 12.78 17.04 -3.54
CA THR A 527 12.35 16.85 -2.15
C THR A 527 11.05 17.59 -1.79
N ASP A 528 10.44 18.28 -2.75
CA ASP A 528 9.23 19.08 -2.58
C ASP A 528 7.95 18.27 -2.86
N PHE A 529 6.77 18.80 -2.51
CA PHE A 529 5.47 18.15 -2.74
C PHE A 529 4.86 18.42 -4.12
N MET A 530 5.50 19.26 -4.93
CA MET A 530 5.09 19.56 -6.30
C MET A 530 6.16 19.11 -7.30
N GLN A 531 5.78 18.88 -8.55
CA GLN A 531 6.72 18.48 -9.60
C GLN A 531 7.62 19.65 -9.99
N HIS A 532 8.90 19.37 -10.25
CA HIS A 532 9.87 20.35 -10.73
C HIS A 532 10.74 19.73 -11.82
N ASN A 533 11.29 20.57 -12.70
CA ASN A 533 12.34 20.17 -13.63
C ASN A 533 13.55 21.10 -13.47
N PHE A 534 14.61 20.82 -14.23
CA PHE A 534 15.81 21.64 -14.30
C PHE A 534 16.21 21.83 -15.75
N LEU A 535 16.43 23.08 -16.15
CA LEU A 535 16.98 23.43 -17.46
C LEU A 535 18.20 24.33 -17.28
N LEU A 536 19.35 23.92 -17.81
CA LEU A 536 20.52 24.78 -17.98
C LEU A 536 20.43 25.48 -19.34
N ILE A 537 20.59 26.80 -19.35
CA ILE A 537 20.37 27.61 -20.55
C ILE A 537 21.56 28.50 -20.86
N GLN A 538 21.60 29.00 -22.10
CA GLN A 538 22.65 29.91 -22.56
C GLN A 538 22.62 31.24 -21.77
N PRO A 539 23.78 31.91 -21.59
CA PRO A 539 23.83 33.22 -20.95
C PRO A 539 22.97 34.25 -21.69
N GLY A 540 22.21 35.05 -20.93
CA GLY A 540 21.36 36.11 -21.49
C GLY A 540 20.05 35.65 -22.14
N THR A 541 19.66 34.37 -22.01
CA THR A 541 18.46 33.83 -22.68
C THR A 541 17.30 33.50 -21.74
N THR A 542 17.37 33.86 -20.45
CA THR A 542 16.35 33.53 -19.44
C THR A 542 14.94 33.94 -19.84
N ASP A 543 14.74 35.20 -20.24
CA ASP A 543 13.41 35.69 -20.63
C ASP A 543 12.87 35.00 -21.88
N LYS A 544 13.75 34.67 -22.83
CA LYS A 544 13.38 33.98 -24.07
C LYS A 544 12.90 32.54 -23.78
N VAL A 545 13.64 31.82 -22.94
CA VAL A 545 13.26 30.46 -22.51
C VAL A 545 12.03 30.51 -21.62
N GLY A 546 11.93 31.47 -20.71
CA GLY A 546 10.77 31.70 -19.84
C GLY A 546 9.49 31.97 -20.63
N ALA A 547 9.54 32.81 -21.65
CA ALA A 547 8.41 33.07 -22.54
C ALA A 547 7.99 31.81 -23.34
N ALA A 548 8.94 30.95 -23.71
CA ALA A 548 8.64 29.67 -24.35
C ALA A 548 8.02 28.66 -23.37
N ALA A 549 8.47 28.65 -22.12
CA ALA A 549 7.85 27.86 -21.05
C ALA A 549 6.41 28.32 -20.76
N ASP A 550 6.15 29.63 -20.72
CA ASP A 550 4.80 30.17 -20.55
C ASP A 550 3.86 29.76 -21.70
N LYS A 551 4.38 29.67 -22.94
CA LYS A 551 3.61 29.13 -24.07
C LYS A 551 3.29 27.64 -23.89
N LEU A 552 4.24 26.85 -23.42
CA LEU A 552 4.01 25.43 -23.12
C LEU A 552 3.00 25.22 -21.99
N ALA A 553 2.95 26.14 -21.02
CA ALA A 553 1.95 26.08 -19.95
C ALA A 553 0.50 26.26 -20.46
N GLN A 554 0.33 26.90 -21.62
CA GLN A 554 -0.97 27.10 -22.27
C GLN A 554 -1.32 26.00 -23.28
N ASP A 555 -0.35 25.15 -23.65
CA ASP A 555 -0.54 24.07 -24.60
C ASP A 555 -1.13 22.83 -23.88
N PRO A 556 -2.26 22.26 -24.35
CA PRO A 556 -2.79 21.00 -23.81
C PRO A 556 -1.79 19.83 -23.79
N LYS A 557 -0.76 19.87 -24.64
CA LYS A 557 0.34 18.88 -24.70
C LYS A 557 1.56 19.26 -23.85
N GLY A 558 1.50 20.37 -23.11
CA GLY A 558 2.55 20.81 -22.21
C GLY A 558 3.05 19.72 -21.24
N PRO A 559 2.15 18.95 -20.57
CA PRO A 559 2.54 17.82 -19.73
C PRO A 559 3.31 16.72 -20.48
N GLU A 560 2.86 16.34 -21.69
CA GLU A 560 3.53 15.33 -22.52
C GLU A 560 4.95 15.77 -22.88
N MET A 561 5.14 17.08 -23.11
CA MET A 561 6.43 17.70 -23.39
C MET A 561 7.27 17.98 -22.14
N GLN A 562 6.81 17.57 -20.95
CA GLN A 562 7.50 17.78 -19.67
C GLN A 562 7.77 19.27 -19.35
N TYR A 563 7.00 20.16 -19.99
CA TYR A 563 7.23 21.60 -20.04
C TYR A 563 8.66 22.02 -20.42
N VAL A 564 9.36 21.24 -21.25
CA VAL A 564 10.70 21.57 -21.76
C VAL A 564 10.59 22.20 -23.15
N PRO A 565 10.89 23.50 -23.32
CA PRO A 565 10.91 24.14 -24.63
C PRO A 565 11.96 23.51 -25.55
N LYS A 566 11.55 23.12 -26.76
CA LYS A 566 12.48 22.65 -27.80
C LYS A 566 13.13 23.86 -28.48
N MET A 567 14.26 24.30 -27.95
CA MET A 567 15.01 25.45 -28.46
C MET A 567 16.52 25.31 -28.23
N PRO A 568 17.37 25.84 -29.12
CA PRO A 568 18.83 25.66 -29.06
C PRO A 568 19.49 26.31 -27.83
N GLU A 569 18.79 27.24 -27.17
CA GLU A 569 19.27 27.89 -25.95
C GLU A 569 19.25 26.97 -24.72
N VAL A 570 18.55 25.83 -24.77
CA VAL A 570 18.51 24.83 -23.71
C VAL A 570 19.68 23.85 -23.89
N LEU A 571 20.65 23.90 -22.99
CA LEU A 571 21.89 23.11 -23.04
C LEU A 571 21.74 21.76 -22.36
N LEU A 572 20.94 21.71 -21.30
CA LEU A 572 20.59 20.50 -20.55
C LEU A 572 19.16 20.66 -20.02
N ALA A 573 18.39 19.58 -20.03
CA ALA A 573 17.07 19.55 -19.41
C ALA A 573 16.83 18.21 -18.72
N THR A 574 16.10 18.23 -17.61
CA THR A 574 15.50 17.05 -16.99
C THR A 574 14.03 16.94 -17.39
N PRO A 575 13.41 15.74 -17.35
CA PRO A 575 11.96 15.64 -17.33
C PRO A 575 11.39 16.28 -16.04
N LEU A 576 10.07 16.35 -15.95
CA LEU A 576 9.41 16.65 -14.69
C LEU A 576 9.70 15.53 -13.68
N VAL A 577 10.30 15.91 -12.56
CA VAL A 577 10.62 14.98 -11.48
C VAL A 577 9.51 15.06 -10.43
N ASN A 578 8.88 13.93 -10.15
CA ASN A 578 7.84 13.82 -9.12
C ASN A 578 8.39 14.04 -7.71
N PRO A 579 7.54 14.44 -6.75
CA PRO A 579 7.88 14.46 -5.33
C PRO A 579 8.58 13.19 -4.85
N GLY A 580 9.71 13.35 -4.16
CA GLY A 580 10.52 12.26 -3.62
C GLY A 580 11.43 11.54 -4.64
N ASN A 581 11.34 11.87 -5.93
CA ASN A 581 12.18 11.25 -6.96
C ASN A 581 13.46 12.07 -7.25
N LYS A 582 14.39 11.43 -7.95
CA LYS A 582 15.60 12.06 -8.51
C LYS A 582 15.74 11.73 -10.00
N TYR A 583 16.47 12.55 -10.73
CA TYR A 583 16.86 12.32 -12.12
C TYR A 583 18.37 12.52 -12.26
N THR A 584 19.04 11.57 -12.91
CA THR A 584 20.50 11.60 -13.10
C THR A 584 20.82 11.65 -14.59
N VAL A 585 21.75 12.53 -14.97
CA VAL A 585 22.21 12.69 -16.35
C VAL A 585 23.71 12.98 -16.39
N VAL A 586 24.42 12.36 -17.33
CA VAL A 586 25.81 12.70 -17.61
C VAL A 586 25.83 13.86 -18.59
N PHE A 587 26.54 14.93 -18.22
CA PHE A 587 26.59 16.18 -18.97
C PHE A 587 28.04 16.62 -19.18
N LYS A 588 28.40 16.92 -20.43
CA LYS A 588 29.67 17.58 -20.72
C LYS A 588 29.48 19.08 -20.52
N VAL A 589 30.19 19.62 -19.54
CA VAL A 589 30.19 21.05 -19.21
C VAL A 589 30.73 21.85 -20.41
N PRO A 590 30.09 22.96 -20.81
CA PRO A 590 30.59 23.83 -21.87
C PRO A 590 32.06 24.20 -21.67
N ASP A 591 32.80 24.28 -22.78
CA ASP A 591 34.22 24.64 -22.77
C ASP A 591 34.44 26.15 -22.49
N THR A 592 33.39 26.96 -22.65
CA THR A 592 33.44 28.42 -22.45
C THR A 592 33.13 28.77 -21.00
N PRO A 593 34.07 29.39 -20.25
CA PRO A 593 33.79 29.90 -18.91
C PRO A 593 32.73 31.01 -18.95
N GLY A 594 31.89 31.07 -17.92
CA GLY A 594 30.83 32.05 -17.82
C GLY A 594 29.73 31.65 -16.84
N ASP A 595 28.76 32.54 -16.66
CA ASP A 595 27.60 32.32 -15.82
C ASP A 595 26.43 31.84 -16.68
N TYR A 596 26.07 30.57 -16.53
CA TYR A 596 24.99 29.92 -17.26
C TYR A 596 23.76 29.82 -16.35
N PRO A 597 22.64 30.48 -16.67
CA PRO A 597 21.45 30.37 -15.84
C PRO A 597 20.87 28.97 -15.87
N TYR A 598 20.24 28.56 -14.78
CA TYR A 598 19.33 27.42 -14.76
C TYR A 598 17.97 27.80 -14.17
N VAL A 599 16.92 27.16 -14.67
CA VAL A 599 15.52 27.48 -14.36
C VAL A 599 14.65 26.22 -14.28
N CYS A 600 13.58 26.30 -13.49
CA CYS A 600 12.46 25.36 -13.55
C CYS A 600 11.39 25.91 -14.49
N THR A 601 10.99 25.16 -15.52
CA THR A 601 9.98 25.57 -16.50
C THR A 601 8.61 24.96 -16.27
N PHE A 602 8.39 24.28 -15.15
CA PHE A 602 7.02 23.97 -14.72
C PHE A 602 6.19 25.27 -14.65
N PRO A 603 4.89 25.25 -15.04
CA PRO A 603 4.11 26.47 -15.23
C PRO A 603 4.27 27.52 -14.12
N GLY A 604 4.81 28.69 -14.49
CA GLY A 604 5.02 29.83 -13.58
C GLY A 604 6.33 29.83 -12.77
N HIS A 605 7.08 28.73 -12.72
CA HIS A 605 8.21 28.58 -11.78
C HIS A 605 9.46 29.36 -12.18
N TRP A 606 9.74 29.55 -13.47
CA TRP A 606 11.03 30.06 -13.96
C TRP A 606 11.40 31.45 -13.42
N ARG A 607 10.39 32.25 -13.04
CA ARG A 607 10.55 33.59 -12.48
C ARG A 607 11.17 33.61 -11.08
N ILE A 608 10.96 32.55 -10.30
CA ILE A 608 11.33 32.48 -8.88
C ILE A 608 12.26 31.30 -8.56
N MET A 609 12.19 30.23 -9.36
CA MET A 609 12.96 29.02 -9.20
C MET A 609 14.09 28.97 -10.24
N ASN A 610 15.17 29.69 -9.94
CA ASN A 610 16.33 29.83 -10.80
C ASN A 610 17.63 29.94 -10.00
N GLY A 611 18.75 29.81 -10.70
CA GLY A 611 20.11 30.00 -10.16
C GLY A 611 21.15 30.06 -11.28
N ILE A 612 22.43 30.03 -10.91
CA ILE A 612 23.56 30.17 -11.83
C ILE A 612 24.51 28.98 -11.72
N MET A 613 24.83 28.36 -12.85
CA MET A 613 25.97 27.47 -12.99
C MET A 613 27.16 28.26 -13.52
N ARG A 614 28.12 28.55 -12.64
CA ARG A 614 29.37 29.23 -12.98
C ARG A 614 30.39 28.22 -13.48
N ILE A 615 30.75 28.38 -14.75
CA ILE A 615 31.77 27.58 -15.41
C ILE A 615 33.11 28.31 -15.28
N VAL A 616 34.08 27.67 -14.64
CA VAL A 616 35.44 28.20 -14.42
C VAL A 616 36.49 27.39 -15.20
N LYS A 617 37.67 27.99 -15.42
CA LYS A 617 38.79 27.33 -16.11
C LYS A 617 39.38 26.17 -15.33
#